data_AF-A0A967Z7G1-F1
#
_entry.id   AF-A0A967Z7G1-F1
#
_cell.length_a   1.000
_cell.length_b   1.000
_cell.length_c   1.000
_cell.angle_alpha   90.00
_cell.angle_beta   90.00
_cell.angle_gamma   90.00
#
_symmetry.space_group_name_H-M   'P 1'
#
loop_
_entity.id
_entity.type
_entity.pdbx_description
1 polymer ?
#
loop_
_entity_poly.entity_id
_entity_poly.type
_entity_poly.pdbx_seq_one_letter_code
_entity_poly.pdbx_strand_id
1 'polypeptide(L)'
;GVVGAVSIVALLLFGTELLRDLPSATLAAIVIAASLTLFDVRAMRWLWRVRRSEFLLAFGALLGVTLVGVLEGIGIAVALS
;
A
#
# COMPACT_ATOMS: atom_id res chain seq x y z
N GLY A 1 -9.56 -8.68 -17.27
CA GLY A 1 -8.50 -8.04 -18.08
C GLY A 1 -9.10 -7.07 -19.06
N VAL A 2 -9.57 -7.57 -20.21
CA VAL A 2 -10.04 -6.75 -21.35
C VAL A 2 -11.19 -5.79 -20.97
N VAL A 3 -12.22 -6.28 -20.28
CA VAL A 3 -13.35 -5.44 -19.85
C VAL A 3 -12.90 -4.29 -18.96
N GLY A 4 -12.01 -4.55 -17.99
CA GLY A 4 -11.48 -3.50 -17.11
C GLY A 4 -10.62 -2.48 -17.86
N ALA A 5 -9.81 -2.92 -18.82
CA ALA A 5 -9.00 -2.01 -19.63
C ALA A 5 -9.88 -1.08 -20.49
N VAL A 6 -10.92 -1.61 -21.12
CA VAL A 6 -11.88 -0.83 -21.91
C VAL A 6 -12.62 0.19 -21.03
N SER A 7 -13.04 -0.21 -19.83
CA SER A 7 -13.68 0.70 -18.87
C SER A 7 -12.77 1.84 -18.42
N ILE A 8 -11.47 1.57 -18.16
CA ILE A 8 -10.49 2.60 -17.80
C ILE A 8 -10.27 3.58 -18.96
N VAL A 9 -10.14 3.08 -20.18
CA VAL A 9 -9.97 3.92 -21.38
C VAL A 9 -11.21 4.80 -21.60
N ALA A 10 -12.41 4.25 -21.46
CA ALA A 10 -13.65 5.04 -21.56
C ALA A 10 -13.72 6.12 -20.47
N LEU A 11 -13.36 5.79 -19.22
CA LEU A 11 -13.32 6.76 -18.12
C LEU A 11 -12.32 7.89 -18.38
N LEU A 12 -11.14 7.59 -18.93
CA LEU A 12 -10.14 8.60 -19.26
C LEU A 12 -10.56 9.50 -20.43
N LEU A 13 -11.28 8.96 -21.42
CA LEU A 13 -11.71 9.74 -22.59
C LEU A 13 -12.96 10.59 -22.31
N PHE A 14 -13.90 10.12 -21.48
CA PHE A 14 -15.18 10.78 -21.24
C PHE A 14 -15.33 11.39 -19.84
N GLY A 15 -14.49 10.99 -18.88
CA GLY A 15 -14.58 11.39 -17.46
C GLY A 15 -13.46 12.32 -16.97
N THR A 16 -12.62 12.85 -17.88
CA THR A 16 -11.51 13.77 -17.54
C THR A 16 -11.96 15.05 -16.85
N GLU A 17 -13.14 15.57 -17.18
CA GLU A 17 -13.76 16.70 -16.47
C GLU A 17 -14.18 16.31 -15.03
N LEU A 18 -14.68 15.08 -14.83
CA LEU A 18 -15.07 14.57 -13.50
C LEU A 18 -13.85 14.31 -12.61
N LEU A 19 -12.71 13.91 -13.20
CA LEU A 19 -11.43 13.78 -12.51
C LEU A 19 -10.80 15.12 -12.14
N ARG A 20 -11.18 16.21 -12.82
CA ARG A 20 -10.69 17.56 -12.54
C ARG A 20 -11.31 18.15 -11.27
N ASP A 21 -12.59 17.85 -11.05
CA ASP A 21 -13.34 18.22 -9.84
C ASP A 21 -13.19 17.23 -8.69
N LEU A 22 -12.54 16.08 -8.91
CA LEU A 22 -12.09 15.20 -7.84
C LEU A 22 -10.80 15.79 -7.26
N PRO A 23 -10.86 16.55 -6.15
CA PRO A 23 -9.66 17.13 -5.57
C PRO A 23 -8.66 16.02 -5.29
N SER A 24 -7.37 16.32 -5.45
CA SER A 24 -6.26 15.42 -5.10
C SER A 24 -6.43 14.77 -3.72
N ALA A 25 -7.14 15.45 -2.81
CA ALA A 25 -7.58 14.95 -1.52
C ALA A 25 -8.37 13.62 -1.59
N THR A 26 -9.30 13.47 -2.54
CA THR A 26 -10.11 12.24 -2.68
C THR A 26 -9.26 11.08 -3.18
N LEU A 27 -8.38 11.31 -4.15
CA LEU A 27 -7.43 10.29 -4.60
C LEU A 27 -6.48 9.87 -3.48
N ALA A 28 -5.97 10.84 -2.71
CA ALA A 28 -5.14 10.56 -1.54
C ALA A 28 -5.91 9.75 -0.49
N ALA A 29 -7.17 10.10 -0.20
CA ALA A 29 -8.01 9.37 0.75
C ALA A 29 -8.27 7.92 0.29
N ILE A 30 -8.53 7.68 -0.99
CA ILE A 30 -8.70 6.34 -1.55
C ILE A 30 -7.41 5.53 -1.44
N VAL A 31 -6.25 6.11 -1.77
CA VAL A 31 -4.96 5.43 -1.64
C VAL A 31 -4.67 5.07 -0.19
N ILE A 32 -4.88 5.99 0.75
CA ILE A 32 -4.70 5.73 2.18
C ILE A 32 -5.66 4.64 2.65
N ALA A 33 -6.94 4.70 2.26
CA ALA A 33 -7.92 3.67 2.61
C ALA A 33 -7.53 2.29 2.05
N ALA A 34 -7.11 2.22 0.79
CA ALA A 34 -6.64 0.99 0.15
C ALA A 34 -5.39 0.45 0.86
N SER A 35 -4.40 1.31 1.14
CA SER A 35 -3.21 0.94 1.91
C SER A 35 -3.54 0.44 3.30
N LEU A 36 -4.48 1.06 4.02
CA LEU A 36 -4.95 0.62 5.33
C LEU A 36 -5.68 -0.72 5.27
N THR A 37 -6.36 -1.02 4.16
CA THR A 37 -7.03 -2.33 3.96
C THR A 37 -6.02 -3.43 3.65
N LEU A 38 -4.95 -3.11 2.91
CA LEU A 38 -3.80 -4.02 2.74
C LEU A 38 -3.00 -4.20 4.03
N PHE A 39 -2.92 -3.15 4.84
CA PHE A 39 -2.24 -3.19 6.13
C PHE A 39 -3.07 -3.97 7.13
N ASP A 40 -2.69 -5.20 7.44
CA ASP A 40 -3.39 -6.00 8.43
C ASP A 40 -3.06 -5.54 9.86
N VAL A 41 -3.63 -4.39 10.25
CA VAL A 41 -3.43 -3.75 11.56
C VAL A 41 -3.92 -4.65 12.71
N ARG A 42 -4.78 -5.62 12.41
CA ARG A 42 -5.29 -6.61 13.36
C ARG A 42 -4.27 -7.71 13.59
N ALA A 43 -3.66 -8.22 12.51
CA ALA A 43 -2.53 -9.14 12.61
C ALA A 43 -1.33 -8.51 13.33
N MET A 44 -0.99 -7.26 13.03
CA MET A 44 0.12 -6.54 13.67
C MET A 44 -0.09 -6.38 15.20
N ARG A 45 -1.30 -6.00 15.64
CA ARG A 45 -1.63 -5.90 17.07
C ARG A 45 -1.65 -7.24 17.78
N TRP A 46 -2.06 -8.30 17.09
CA TRP A 46 -2.03 -9.66 17.63
C TRP A 46 -0.59 -10.14 17.81
N LEU A 47 0.27 -9.94 16.81
CA LEU A 47 1.71 -10.25 16.88
C LEU A 47 2.40 -9.55 18.06
N TRP A 48 2.09 -8.26 18.28
CA TRP A 48 2.69 -7.48 19.36
C TRP A 48 2.37 -8.01 20.76
N ARG A 49 1.22 -8.69 20.91
CA ARG A 49 0.77 -9.33 22.16
C ARG A 49 1.37 -10.72 22.37
N VAL A 50 1.74 -11.42 21.29
CA VAL A 50 2.20 -12.82 21.33
C VAL A 50 3.72 -12.92 21.32
N ARG A 51 4.43 -12.19 20.42
CA ARG A 51 5.91 -12.16 20.37
C ARG A 51 6.42 -10.80 19.87
N ARG A 52 7.08 -10.05 20.76
CA ARG A 52 7.66 -8.74 20.43
C ARG A 52 8.77 -8.79 19.38
N SER A 53 9.48 -9.91 19.26
CA SER A 53 10.53 -10.13 18.25
C SER A 53 10.00 -10.15 16.82
N GLU A 54 8.85 -10.79 16.57
CA GLU A 54 8.23 -10.81 15.24
C GLU A 54 7.67 -9.42 14.85
N PHE A 55 7.20 -8.65 15.83
CA PHE A 55 6.80 -7.26 15.60
C PHE A 55 7.98 -6.37 15.16
N LEU A 56 9.16 -6.55 15.77
CA LEU A 56 10.38 -5.84 15.37
C LEU A 56 10.80 -6.17 13.93
N LEU A 57 10.66 -7.43 13.50
CA LEU A 57 10.92 -7.85 12.12
C LEU A 57 9.93 -7.23 11.13
N ALA A 58 8.63 -7.26 11.44
CA ALA A 58 7.61 -6.65 10.59
C ALA A 58 7.75 -5.11 10.51
N PHE A 59 8.10 -4.48 11.62
CA PHE A 59 8.37 -3.04 11.69
C PHE A 59 9.68 -2.67 10.97
N GLY A 60 10.70 -3.51 11.07
CA GLY A 60 11.95 -3.38 10.32
C GLY A 60 11.77 -3.54 8.82
N ALA A 61 10.93 -4.48 8.37
CA ALA A 61 10.57 -4.64 6.96
C ALA A 61 9.75 -3.44 6.45
N LEU A 62 8.79 -2.94 7.24
CA LEU A 62 8.03 -1.75 6.92
C LEU A 62 8.93 -0.52 6.77
N LEU A 63 9.80 -0.27 7.74
CA LEU A 63 10.75 0.84 7.72
C LEU A 63 11.80 0.66 6.62
N GLY A 64 12.29 -0.56 6.40
CA GLY A 64 13.25 -0.86 5.33
C GLY A 64 12.68 -0.56 3.95
N VAL A 65 11.44 -1.00 3.67
CA VAL A 65 10.76 -0.72 2.39
C VAL A 65 10.42 0.76 2.24
N THR A 66 10.01 1.45 3.31
CA THR A 66 9.61 2.87 3.25
C THR A 66 10.78 3.85 3.23
N LEU A 67 11.91 3.55 3.90
CA LEU A 67 13.08 4.43 3.99
C LEU A 67 14.10 4.18 2.88
N VAL A 68 14.29 2.92 2.47
CA VAL A 68 15.34 2.53 1.51
C VAL A 68 14.75 2.23 0.11
N GLY A 69 13.43 2.06 0.03
CA GLY A 69 12.72 1.69 -1.19
C GLY A 69 12.46 0.18 -1.27
N VAL A 70 11.42 -0.22 -2.02
CA VAL A 70 10.95 -1.61 -2.09
C VAL A 70 12.07 -2.58 -2.47
N LEU A 71 12.92 -2.20 -3.43
CA LEU A 71 13.99 -3.07 -3.93
C LEU A 71 15.08 -3.33 -2.88
N GLU A 72 15.53 -2.28 -2.20
CA GLU A 72 16.55 -2.35 -1.15
C GLU A 72 16.00 -3.00 0.13
N GLY A 73 14.74 -2.71 0.49
CA GLY A 73 14.06 -3.30 1.63
C GLY A 73 13.91 -4.82 1.53
N ILE A 74 13.61 -5.34 0.33
CA ILE A 74 13.59 -6.79 0.06
C ILE A 74 15.00 -7.39 0.21
N GLY A 75 16.03 -6.71 -0.28
CA GLY A 75 17.42 -7.17 -0.17
C GLY A 75 17.88 -7.35 1.28
N ILE A 76 17.56 -6.39 2.16
CA ILE A 76 17.91 -6.46 3.59
C ILE A 76 17.13 -7.58 4.30
N ALA A 77 15.84 -7.74 4.00
CA ALA A 77 15.01 -8.79 4.60
C ALA A 77 15.51 -10.20 4.26
N VAL A 78 15.96 -10.41 3.03
CA VAL A 78 16.57 -11.68 2.59
C VAL A 78 17.93 -11.92 3.26
N ALA A 79 18.75 -10.87 3.43
CA ALA A 79 20.05 -11.01 4.07
C ALA A 79 19.98 -11.32 5.59
N LEU A 80 18.88 -10.95 6.25
CA LEU A 80 18.64 -11.18 7.68
C LEU A 80 17.95 -12.52 7.99
N SER A 81 17.45 -13.23 6.97
CA SER A 81 16.77 -14.52 7.11
C SER A 81 17.68 -15.71 6.82
#